data_AF-A0A9E1S798-F1
#
_entry.id   AF-A0A9E1S798-F1
#
_cell.length_a   1.000
_cell.length_b   1.000
_cell.length_c   1.000
_cell.angle_alpha   90.00
_cell.angle_beta   90.00
_cell.angle_gamma   90.00
#
_symmetry.space_group_name_H-M   'P 1'
#
loop_
_entity.id
_entity.type
_entity.pdbx_description
1 polymer ?
#
loop_
_entity_poly.entity_id
_entity_poly.type
_entity_poly.pdbx_seq_one_letter_code
_entity_poly.pdbx_strand_id
1 'polypeptide(L)'
;MNLGQDPSLAMESKNVVSLPGPDEPVDFTNHVLPILGERCQSCHNAPYDKNGRTIHPKAGLRLDTYEWVMKGNLDDTVVEAGSLENSYLYEVITLDEEDDMFMPPKGGALTAGQIDAIKRWIEEGAKPSAGGTGNTASDMGKGISFHNHIFPLIEERCLDCHSEPYVKNGRTIHPKAGLRLDTYEWIIKGNLDGTIIEKGNAEESTLHAVITLDADDPEIMPPKGEPLTEEEINMFKQWIIEGAKENPSDTFVPEKKEDISAKPTGNEKVLSLVDQLSKRLKPPSKPQMDAAQKSGALVTLLSARHSMVRAEFSSGPNLIKNDAIGALSGIKNNVSHLDLSRTSVTDGVLSEVKKFKNLTWLNLKNTSITDRGIEKLASMPYLTYLNLVSSKVSDQSIKSIETLTKLEELYLWNSDVSEQGIARLRKALPETKILH
;
A
#
# COMPACT_ATOMS: atom_id res chain seq x y z
N MET A 1 7.76 -5.84 -5.90
CA MET A 1 8.04 -4.50 -5.33
C MET A 1 7.87 -3.53 -6.47
N ASN A 2 6.96 -2.57 -6.37
CA ASN A 2 7.11 -1.34 -7.15
C ASN A 2 7.59 -0.35 -6.10
N LEU A 3 8.89 -0.09 -6.07
CA LEU A 3 9.40 1.06 -5.34
C LEU A 3 8.98 2.31 -6.12
N GLY A 4 9.02 3.47 -5.46
CA GLY A 4 8.59 4.74 -6.04
C GLY A 4 9.21 5.03 -7.42
N GLN A 5 8.58 5.90 -8.20
CA GLN A 5 9.15 6.35 -9.46
C GLN A 5 10.43 7.17 -9.21
N ASP A 6 11.37 7.10 -10.15
CA ASP A 6 12.59 7.89 -10.16
C ASP A 6 12.26 9.40 -10.02
N PRO A 7 12.73 10.09 -8.96
CA PRO A 7 12.45 11.52 -8.72
C PRO A 7 12.86 12.43 -9.87
N SER A 8 13.79 12.00 -10.72
CA SER A 8 14.16 12.76 -11.92
C SER A 8 13.08 12.78 -13.02
N LEU A 9 12.06 11.92 -12.92
CA LEU A 9 10.88 11.93 -13.79
C LEU A 9 9.77 12.86 -13.29
N ALA A 10 9.85 13.35 -12.06
CA ALA A 10 8.90 14.30 -11.48
C ALA A 10 9.26 15.78 -11.79
N MET A 11 10.37 16.04 -12.48
CA MET A 11 10.82 17.40 -12.81
C MET A 11 10.50 17.80 -14.25
N GLU A 12 9.23 18.11 -14.54
CA GLU A 12 8.89 19.02 -15.66
C GLU A 12 7.85 20.10 -15.31
N SER A 13 7.36 20.18 -14.07
CA SER A 13 6.69 21.39 -13.58
C SER A 13 7.67 22.21 -12.74
N LYS A 14 8.13 23.34 -13.28
CA LYS A 14 8.79 24.38 -12.48
C LYS A 14 7.78 24.97 -11.51
N ASN A 15 7.56 24.30 -10.38
CA ASN A 15 6.86 24.90 -9.25
C ASN A 15 7.73 26.06 -8.75
N VAL A 16 7.21 27.28 -8.88
CA VAL A 16 7.85 28.47 -8.32
C VAL A 16 7.82 28.30 -6.81
N VAL A 17 8.99 28.13 -6.19
CA VAL A 17 9.13 28.04 -4.73
C VAL A 17 8.62 29.35 -4.13
N SER A 18 7.51 29.30 -3.39
CA SER A 18 6.98 30.45 -2.66
C SER A 18 7.85 30.65 -1.42
N LEU A 19 8.51 31.80 -1.31
CA LEU A 19 9.29 32.17 -0.14
C LEU A 19 8.41 32.99 0.82
N PRO A 20 8.60 32.86 2.14
CA PRO A 20 7.84 33.61 3.12
C PRO A 20 8.14 35.12 2.98
N GLY A 21 7.14 35.96 3.27
CA GLY A 21 7.36 37.39 3.43
C GLY A 21 8.30 37.72 4.62
N PRO A 22 8.85 38.95 4.67
CA PRO A 22 9.80 39.35 5.73
C PRO A 22 9.27 39.17 7.17
N ASP A 23 7.97 39.37 7.37
CA ASP A 23 7.30 39.30 8.68
C ASP A 23 6.29 38.13 8.78
N GLU A 24 6.25 37.24 7.78
CA GLU A 24 5.33 36.12 7.71
C GLU A 24 5.93 34.88 8.40
N PRO A 25 5.23 34.23 9.36
CA PRO A 25 5.72 33.00 10.00
C PRO A 25 6.06 31.91 8.97
N VAL A 26 7.14 31.18 9.21
CA VAL A 26 7.57 30.17 8.24
C VAL A 26 6.78 28.88 8.39
N ASP A 27 5.88 28.65 7.46
CA ASP A 27 5.16 27.40 7.29
C ASP A 27 6.01 26.29 6.63
N PHE A 28 6.11 25.12 7.26
CA PHE A 28 6.93 24.02 6.76
C PHE A 28 6.48 23.54 5.36
N THR A 29 5.21 23.20 5.18
CA THR A 29 4.67 22.65 3.94
C THR A 29 4.72 23.64 2.78
N ASN A 30 4.44 24.92 3.05
CA ASN A 30 4.36 25.93 1.98
C ASN A 30 5.71 26.56 1.64
N HIS A 31 6.64 26.63 2.59
CA HIS A 31 7.92 27.34 2.41
C HIS A 31 9.13 26.41 2.45
N VAL A 32 9.21 25.48 3.40
CA VAL A 32 10.41 24.66 3.63
C VAL A 32 10.43 23.41 2.75
N LEU A 33 9.33 22.65 2.74
CA LEU A 33 9.22 21.39 2.00
C LEU A 33 9.45 21.56 0.49
N PRO A 34 8.96 22.63 -0.19
CA PRO A 34 9.25 22.84 -1.61
C PRO A 34 10.75 23.06 -1.88
N ILE A 35 11.47 23.71 -0.96
CA ILE A 35 12.93 23.90 -1.06
C ILE A 35 13.62 22.54 -0.96
N LEU A 36 13.26 21.73 0.04
CA LEU A 36 13.81 20.39 0.23
C LEU A 36 13.48 19.46 -0.96
N GLY A 37 12.28 19.57 -1.51
CA GLY A 37 11.83 18.86 -2.70
C GLY A 37 12.69 19.17 -3.91
N GLU A 38 12.89 20.46 -4.19
CA GLU A 38 13.70 20.90 -5.34
C GLU A 38 15.18 20.55 -5.16
N ARG A 39 15.73 20.74 -3.95
CA ARG A 39 17.19 20.76 -3.74
C ARG A 39 17.77 19.48 -3.14
N CYS A 40 16.98 18.68 -2.44
CA CYS A 40 17.49 17.61 -1.59
C CYS A 40 16.92 16.23 -1.95
N GLN A 41 15.65 16.14 -2.37
CA GLN A 41 14.94 14.87 -2.54
C GLN A 41 15.42 14.02 -3.74
N SER A 42 16.29 14.53 -4.62
CA SER A 42 16.94 13.65 -5.61
C SER A 42 17.80 12.55 -4.96
N CYS A 43 18.30 12.80 -3.74
CA CYS A 43 19.15 11.89 -2.97
C CYS A 43 18.57 11.54 -1.59
N HIS A 44 17.72 12.40 -1.02
CA HIS A 44 17.15 12.26 0.34
C HIS A 44 15.63 12.09 0.32
N ASN A 45 15.15 11.10 -0.42
CA ASN A 45 13.72 10.78 -0.54
C ASN A 45 13.49 9.32 -0.15
N ALA A 46 12.22 8.92 -0.04
CA ALA A 46 11.78 7.55 0.13
C ALA A 46 12.49 6.61 -0.88
N PRO A 47 12.81 5.36 -0.48
CA PRO A 47 13.40 4.39 -1.39
C PRO A 47 12.57 4.22 -2.67
N TYR A 48 13.24 4.27 -3.83
CA TYR A 48 12.59 4.23 -5.14
C TYR A 48 13.30 3.29 -6.11
N ASP A 49 12.61 2.83 -7.17
CA ASP A 49 13.18 1.92 -8.16
C ASP A 49 13.76 2.73 -9.33
N LYS A 50 15.02 2.48 -9.69
CA LYS A 50 15.63 3.03 -10.90
C LYS A 50 16.31 1.91 -11.67
N ASN A 51 15.77 1.58 -12.86
CA ASN A 51 16.28 0.52 -13.73
C ASN A 51 16.43 -0.85 -13.03
N GLY A 52 15.44 -1.22 -12.21
CA GLY A 52 15.43 -2.49 -11.47
C GLY A 52 16.41 -2.56 -10.30
N ARG A 53 16.94 -1.41 -9.85
CA ARG A 53 17.71 -1.28 -8.62
C ARG A 53 16.99 -0.36 -7.65
N THR A 54 16.85 -0.81 -6.40
CA THR A 54 16.38 0.01 -5.28
C THR A 54 17.44 1.06 -4.96
N ILE A 55 17.06 2.33 -5.06
CA ILE A 55 17.86 3.45 -4.62
C ILE A 55 17.39 3.82 -3.21
N HIS A 56 18.30 3.71 -2.25
CA HIS A 56 18.06 4.12 -0.87
C HIS A 56 18.49 5.58 -0.66
N PRO A 57 17.86 6.33 0.26
CA PRO A 57 18.29 7.67 0.62
C PRO A 57 19.75 7.67 1.09
N LYS A 58 20.51 8.66 0.64
CA LYS A 58 21.90 8.83 1.11
C LYS A 58 21.92 9.08 2.61
N ALA A 59 22.88 8.46 3.29
CA ALA A 59 23.01 8.48 4.75
C ALA A 59 21.75 8.01 5.51
N GLY A 60 20.80 7.35 4.85
CA GLY A 60 19.52 6.99 5.47
C GLY A 60 18.63 8.20 5.80
N LEU A 61 18.97 9.40 5.31
CA LEU A 61 18.26 10.64 5.60
C LEU A 61 17.13 10.89 4.58
N ARG A 62 15.92 11.13 5.08
CA ARG A 62 14.73 11.48 4.30
C ARG A 62 14.31 12.92 4.58
N LEU A 63 14.07 13.68 3.52
CA LEU A 63 13.70 15.10 3.56
C LEU A 63 12.39 15.36 2.78
N ASP A 64 11.51 14.35 2.77
CA ASP A 64 10.27 14.34 2.00
C ASP A 64 9.00 14.58 2.83
N THR A 65 9.06 14.45 4.15
CA THR A 65 7.98 14.87 5.07
C THR A 65 8.55 15.55 6.31
N TYR A 66 7.70 16.27 7.05
CA TYR A 66 8.09 16.92 8.31
C TYR A 66 8.66 15.92 9.32
N GLU A 67 7.99 14.79 9.48
CA GLU A 67 8.35 13.72 10.42
C GLU A 67 9.71 13.14 10.09
N TRP A 68 10.00 12.91 8.80
CA TRP A 68 11.29 12.39 8.38
C TRP A 68 12.42 13.42 8.51
N VAL A 69 12.14 14.69 8.23
CA VAL A 69 13.11 15.79 8.46
C VAL A 69 13.48 15.88 9.94
N MET A 70 12.47 15.85 10.83
CA MET A 70 12.69 15.96 12.28
C MET A 70 13.23 14.69 12.93
N LYS A 71 12.97 13.52 12.34
CA LYS A 71 13.52 12.23 12.79
C LYS A 71 15.03 12.13 12.59
N GLY A 72 15.58 12.84 11.59
CA GLY A 72 17.01 12.81 11.29
C GLY A 72 17.43 11.56 10.51
N ASN A 73 18.69 11.16 10.68
CA ASN A 73 19.26 9.99 10.00
C ASN A 73 19.45 8.81 10.96
N LEU A 74 20.17 7.76 10.54
CA LEU A 74 20.35 6.55 11.36
C LEU A 74 21.21 6.78 12.61
N ASP A 75 22.03 7.84 12.61
CA ASP A 75 23.11 8.03 13.57
C ASP A 75 22.94 9.33 14.39
N ASP A 76 22.28 10.38 13.84
CA ASP A 76 22.23 11.72 14.43
C ASP A 76 20.95 12.54 14.10
N THR A 77 20.65 13.51 14.97
CA THR A 77 19.63 14.56 14.76
C THR A 77 20.09 15.51 13.65
N VAL A 78 19.23 15.76 12.66
CA VAL A 78 19.54 16.65 11.53
C VAL A 78 19.01 18.06 11.73
N VAL A 79 17.89 18.21 12.45
CA VAL A 79 17.30 19.51 12.81
C VAL A 79 17.00 19.51 14.31
N GLU A 80 17.55 20.49 15.02
CA GLU A 80 17.23 20.76 16.42
C GLU A 80 16.35 22.02 16.52
N ALA A 81 15.11 21.84 16.94
CA ALA A 81 14.14 22.92 17.06
C ALA A 81 14.67 24.08 17.92
N GLY A 82 14.73 25.27 17.35
CA GLY A 82 15.18 26.49 18.02
C GLY A 82 16.70 26.66 18.12
N SER A 83 17.51 25.73 17.58
CA SER A 83 18.98 25.81 17.65
C SER A 83 19.61 25.63 16.27
N LEU A 84 20.10 26.74 15.69
CA LEU A 84 20.87 26.69 14.44
C LEU A 84 22.23 26.02 14.64
N GLU A 85 22.87 26.26 15.80
CA GLU A 85 24.19 25.70 16.14
C GLU A 85 24.15 24.16 16.21
N ASN A 86 23.04 23.59 16.68
CA ASN A 86 22.87 22.14 16.78
C ASN A 86 22.10 21.54 15.58
N SER A 87 21.71 22.36 14.60
CA SER A 87 20.99 21.88 13.41
C SER A 87 21.96 21.60 12.28
N TYR A 88 22.34 20.34 12.14
CA TYR A 88 23.25 19.88 11.10
C TYR A 88 22.78 20.25 9.68
N LEU A 89 21.47 20.29 9.44
CA LEU A 89 20.89 20.77 8.17
C LEU A 89 21.33 22.20 7.84
N TYR A 90 21.36 23.10 8.82
CA TYR A 90 21.74 24.50 8.60
C TYR A 90 23.24 24.67 8.40
N GLU A 91 24.06 23.87 9.12
CA GLU A 91 25.50 23.82 8.92
C GLU A 91 25.85 23.46 7.48
N VAL A 92 25.41 22.30 6.99
CA VAL A 92 25.84 21.79 5.68
C VAL A 92 25.38 22.61 4.47
N ILE A 93 24.26 23.35 4.59
CA ILE A 93 23.76 24.24 3.52
C ILE A 93 24.43 25.62 3.50
N THR A 94 25.24 25.94 4.52
CA THR A 94 25.96 27.21 4.64
C THR A 94 27.48 27.09 4.54
N LEU A 95 27.99 25.86 4.40
CA LEU A 95 29.40 25.60 4.11
C LEU A 95 29.82 26.20 2.76
N ASP A 96 31.13 26.35 2.58
CA ASP A 96 31.72 26.71 1.29
C ASP A 96 31.44 25.58 0.27
N GLU A 97 31.19 25.92 -1.00
CA GLU A 97 30.92 24.91 -2.04
C GLU A 97 32.11 23.95 -2.27
N GLU A 98 33.33 24.35 -1.87
CA GLU A 98 34.52 23.50 -1.91
C GLU A 98 34.62 22.51 -0.74
N ASP A 99 33.77 22.63 0.29
CA ASP A 99 33.77 21.72 1.44
C ASP A 99 33.17 20.35 1.09
N ASP A 100 33.82 19.26 1.51
CA ASP A 100 33.36 17.89 1.23
C ASP A 100 31.99 17.57 1.85
N MET A 101 31.60 18.30 2.90
CA MET A 101 30.33 18.16 3.62
C MET A 101 29.26 19.13 3.11
N PHE A 102 29.57 19.98 2.14
CA PHE A 102 28.63 20.91 1.54
C PHE A 102 27.43 20.20 0.91
N MET A 103 26.24 20.72 1.16
CA MET A 103 25.00 20.22 0.59
C MET A 103 24.15 21.36 0.00
N PRO A 104 23.49 21.17 -1.16
CA PRO A 104 23.49 19.96 -1.98
C PRO A 104 24.71 19.90 -2.94
N PRO A 105 25.30 18.71 -3.18
CA PRO A 105 26.47 18.56 -4.07
C PRO A 105 26.13 18.66 -5.56
N LYS A 106 24.84 18.78 -5.90
CA LYS A 106 24.32 18.91 -7.28
C LYS A 106 23.26 20.00 -7.30
N GLY A 107 23.33 20.88 -8.30
CA GLY A 107 22.36 21.97 -8.47
C GLY A 107 22.78 23.33 -7.90
N GLY A 108 24.01 23.42 -7.34
CA GLY A 108 24.58 24.64 -6.75
C GLY A 108 23.97 25.02 -5.41
N ALA A 109 24.53 26.03 -4.75
CA ALA A 109 24.06 26.52 -3.47
C ALA A 109 22.59 26.98 -3.48
N LEU A 110 21.94 26.84 -2.33
CA LEU A 110 20.62 27.44 -2.10
C LEU A 110 20.73 28.97 -2.21
N THR A 111 19.66 29.59 -2.70
CA THR A 111 19.60 31.06 -2.72
C THR A 111 19.51 31.60 -1.29
N ALA A 112 19.96 32.85 -1.08
CA ALA A 112 19.88 33.49 0.24
C ALA A 112 18.47 33.47 0.85
N GLY A 113 17.42 33.62 0.04
CA GLY A 113 16.02 33.54 0.50
C GLY A 113 15.59 32.12 0.89
N GLN A 114 16.14 31.09 0.25
CA GLN A 114 15.86 29.70 0.63
C GLN A 114 16.57 29.33 1.94
N ILE A 115 17.81 29.77 2.11
CA ILE A 115 18.55 29.60 3.37
C ILE A 115 17.83 30.35 4.50
N ASP A 116 17.38 31.58 4.24
CA ASP A 116 16.63 32.38 5.23
C ASP A 116 15.32 31.70 5.65
N ALA A 117 14.57 31.11 4.72
CA ALA A 117 13.34 30.37 5.03
C ALA A 117 13.63 29.17 5.96
N ILE A 118 14.64 28.35 5.64
CA ILE A 118 15.02 27.19 6.48
C ILE A 118 15.52 27.66 7.85
N LYS A 119 16.37 28.70 7.87
CA LYS A 119 16.91 29.29 9.09
C LYS A 119 15.80 29.75 10.03
N ARG A 120 14.88 30.58 9.52
CA ARG A 120 13.76 31.14 10.29
C ARG A 120 12.83 30.06 10.79
N TRP A 121 12.55 29.03 9.98
CA TRP A 121 11.77 27.88 10.43
C TRP A 121 12.42 27.17 11.63
N ILE A 122 13.74 26.95 11.60
CA ILE A 122 14.47 26.34 12.73
C ILE A 122 14.40 27.24 13.96
N GLU A 123 14.69 28.54 13.82
CA GLU A 123 14.62 29.53 14.92
C GLU A 123 13.20 29.67 15.51
N GLU A 124 12.16 29.56 14.68
CA GLU A 124 10.74 29.59 15.08
C GLU A 124 10.28 28.28 15.78
N GLY A 125 11.21 27.33 15.96
CA GLY A 125 11.03 26.09 16.71
C GLY A 125 10.78 24.86 15.84
N ALA A 126 11.17 24.91 14.57
CA ALA A 126 11.04 23.83 13.58
C ALA A 126 9.65 23.17 13.63
N LYS A 127 8.59 23.98 13.65
CA LYS A 127 7.22 23.50 13.87
C LYS A 127 6.63 22.91 12.59
N PRO A 128 5.67 21.97 12.70
CA PRO A 128 4.87 21.61 11.54
C PRO A 128 4.01 22.83 11.12
N SER A 129 3.51 22.82 9.89
CA SER A 129 2.52 23.80 9.42
C SER A 129 1.34 23.91 10.39
N ALA A 130 0.71 25.08 10.51
CA ALA A 130 -0.28 25.41 11.56
C ALA A 130 -1.60 24.59 11.57
N GLY A 131 -1.66 23.46 10.86
CA GLY A 131 -2.65 22.38 11.06
C GLY A 131 -2.12 21.18 11.86
N GLY A 132 -0.89 21.25 12.39
CA GLY A 132 -0.18 20.08 12.96
C GLY A 132 -0.44 19.73 14.42
N THR A 133 -1.13 20.56 15.21
CA THR A 133 -1.52 20.19 16.58
C THR A 133 -2.79 20.92 17.01
N GLY A 134 -3.91 20.20 17.07
CA GLY A 134 -5.13 20.65 17.74
C GLY A 134 -6.40 20.44 16.93
N ASN A 135 -7.05 19.30 17.16
CA ASN A 135 -8.46 19.09 16.85
C ASN A 135 -9.28 20.29 17.36
N THR A 136 -9.78 21.13 16.47
CA THR A 136 -10.96 21.94 16.74
C THR A 136 -11.88 21.90 15.52
N ALA A 137 -13.18 21.80 15.79
CA ALA A 137 -14.28 21.68 14.84
C ALA A 137 -14.46 22.86 13.84
N SER A 138 -13.43 23.69 13.64
CA SER A 138 -13.48 24.91 12.81
C SER A 138 -12.95 24.74 11.38
N ASP A 139 -12.30 23.61 11.05
CA ASP A 139 -11.72 23.38 9.70
C ASP A 139 -12.59 22.53 8.75
N MET A 140 -13.77 22.07 9.19
CA MET A 140 -14.74 21.37 8.32
C MET A 140 -15.30 22.26 7.18
N GLY A 141 -14.98 23.56 7.17
CA GLY A 141 -15.42 24.50 6.14
C GLY A 141 -14.55 24.57 4.88
N LYS A 142 -13.32 24.00 4.90
CA LYS A 142 -12.36 24.10 3.79
C LYS A 142 -12.05 22.78 3.08
N GLY A 143 -12.68 21.69 3.51
CA GLY A 143 -12.52 20.35 2.94
C GLY A 143 -11.37 19.58 3.58
N ILE A 144 -11.53 18.26 3.66
CA ILE A 144 -10.61 17.39 4.39
C ILE A 144 -9.46 16.96 3.46
N SER A 145 -8.24 17.35 3.83
CA SER A 145 -6.98 16.91 3.19
C SER A 145 -6.53 15.54 3.69
N PHE A 146 -5.99 14.71 2.80
CA PHE A 146 -5.37 13.44 3.20
C PHE A 146 -4.19 13.67 4.15
N HIS A 147 -3.23 14.52 3.77
CA HIS A 147 -1.99 14.70 4.52
C HIS A 147 -2.20 15.41 5.87
N ASN A 148 -3.15 16.35 5.96
CA ASN A 148 -3.32 17.16 7.17
C ASN A 148 -4.25 16.53 8.21
N HIS A 149 -5.23 15.74 7.77
CA HIS A 149 -6.31 15.28 8.65
C HIS A 149 -6.39 13.77 8.76
N ILE A 150 -6.15 13.06 7.66
CA ILE A 150 -6.36 11.62 7.58
C ILE A 150 -5.09 10.85 7.89
N PHE A 151 -3.96 11.28 7.33
CA PHE A 151 -2.68 10.62 7.52
C PHE A 151 -2.20 10.60 8.98
N PRO A 152 -2.34 11.67 9.80
CA PRO A 152 -1.97 11.62 11.21
C PRO A 152 -2.73 10.53 11.99
N LEU A 153 -4.02 10.37 11.69
CA LEU A 153 -4.85 9.32 12.30
C LEU A 153 -4.39 7.91 11.86
N ILE A 154 -4.04 7.76 10.59
CA ILE A 154 -3.50 6.51 10.04
C ILE A 154 -2.16 6.17 10.68
N GLU A 155 -1.28 7.15 10.81
CA GLU A 155 0.04 6.98 11.41
C GLU A 155 -0.07 6.47 12.83
N GLU A 156 -0.92 7.11 13.63
CA GLU A 156 -1.09 6.79 15.04
C GLU A 156 -1.84 5.46 15.28
N ARG A 157 -2.81 5.12 14.42
CA ARG A 157 -3.72 3.99 14.67
C ARG A 157 -3.48 2.75 13.80
N CYS A 158 -2.89 2.91 12.62
CA CYS A 158 -2.94 1.90 11.56
C CYS A 158 -1.57 1.39 11.08
N LEU A 159 -0.52 2.21 11.11
CA LEU A 159 0.75 1.88 10.45
C LEU A 159 1.57 0.79 11.15
N ASP A 160 1.27 0.46 12.40
CA ASP A 160 1.86 -0.68 13.09
C ASP A 160 1.68 -2.01 12.33
N CYS A 161 0.54 -2.15 11.64
CA CYS A 161 0.17 -3.33 10.88
C CYS A 161 0.04 -3.10 9.37
N HIS A 162 -0.23 -1.87 8.92
CA HIS A 162 -0.54 -1.52 7.53
C HIS A 162 0.50 -0.60 6.88
N SER A 163 1.78 -0.78 7.23
CA SER A 163 2.91 -0.09 6.62
C SER A 163 3.67 -0.96 5.62
N GLU A 164 4.66 -0.36 4.94
CA GLU A 164 5.60 -1.10 4.10
C GLU A 164 6.26 -2.27 4.85
N PRO A 165 6.57 -3.42 4.20
CA PRO A 165 7.26 -4.50 4.89
C PRO A 165 8.55 -4.04 5.57
N TYR A 166 8.67 -4.31 6.86
CA TYR A 166 9.82 -3.91 7.68
C TYR A 166 10.38 -5.09 8.48
N VAL A 167 11.61 -4.98 8.96
CA VAL A 167 12.25 -6.04 9.77
C VAL A 167 12.15 -5.69 11.25
N LYS A 168 11.57 -6.59 12.05
CA LYS A 168 11.52 -6.48 13.52
C LYS A 168 12.00 -7.79 14.13
N ASN A 169 12.99 -7.71 15.02
CA ASN A 169 13.61 -8.87 15.67
C ASN A 169 14.10 -9.94 14.66
N GLY A 170 14.70 -9.51 13.54
CA GLY A 170 15.21 -10.41 12.50
C GLY A 170 14.13 -11.11 11.65
N ARG A 171 12.86 -10.74 11.78
CA ARG A 171 11.75 -11.24 10.95
C ARG A 171 11.18 -10.11 10.10
N THR A 172 10.99 -10.36 8.81
CA THR A 172 10.24 -9.46 7.93
C THR A 172 8.75 -9.54 8.29
N ILE A 173 8.20 -8.42 8.73
CA ILE A 173 6.78 -8.20 8.96
C ILE A 173 6.21 -7.64 7.66
N HIS A 174 5.17 -8.29 7.14
CA HIS A 174 4.45 -7.84 5.95
C HIS A 174 3.15 -7.15 6.38
N PRO A 175 2.66 -6.15 5.60
CA PRO A 175 1.40 -5.49 5.89
C PRO A 175 0.28 -6.52 5.99
N LYS A 176 -0.53 -6.39 7.04
CA LYS A 176 -1.71 -7.24 7.20
C LYS A 176 -2.66 -7.03 6.03
N ALA A 177 -3.24 -8.14 5.58
CA ALA A 177 -4.08 -8.21 4.41
C ALA A 177 -3.43 -7.72 3.08
N GLY A 178 -2.12 -7.47 3.05
CA GLY A 178 -1.46 -6.79 1.93
C GLY A 178 -1.89 -5.33 1.75
N LEU A 179 -2.50 -4.73 2.78
CA LEU A 179 -2.98 -3.35 2.79
C LEU A 179 -1.88 -2.42 3.29
N ARG A 180 -1.52 -1.44 2.46
CA ARG A 180 -0.63 -0.33 2.81
C ARG A 180 -1.45 0.95 2.94
N LEU A 181 -1.25 1.66 4.05
CA LEU A 181 -1.90 2.93 4.35
C LEU A 181 -0.89 4.08 4.50
N ASP A 182 0.39 3.78 4.32
CA ASP A 182 1.51 4.69 4.57
C ASP A 182 1.69 5.79 3.52
N THR A 183 0.90 5.80 2.45
CA THR A 183 0.87 6.87 1.43
C THR A 183 -0.53 7.00 0.83
N TYR A 184 -0.82 8.15 0.20
CA TYR A 184 -2.07 8.38 -0.54
C TYR A 184 -2.29 7.34 -1.66
N GLU A 185 -1.26 7.04 -2.44
CA GLU A 185 -1.36 6.09 -3.55
C GLU A 185 -1.77 4.70 -3.07
N TRP A 186 -1.17 4.24 -1.97
CA TRP A 186 -1.44 2.91 -1.42
C TRP A 186 -2.83 2.79 -0.80
N ILE A 187 -3.31 3.82 -0.09
CA ILE A 187 -4.66 3.78 0.49
C ILE A 187 -5.75 3.80 -0.57
N ILE A 188 -5.56 4.58 -1.66
CA ILE A 188 -6.53 4.62 -2.77
C ILE A 188 -6.48 3.33 -3.60
N LYS A 189 -5.29 2.76 -3.80
CA LYS A 189 -5.13 1.47 -4.47
C LYS A 189 -5.83 0.34 -3.72
N GLY A 190 -5.85 0.41 -2.38
CA GLY A 190 -6.45 -0.58 -1.51
C GLY A 190 -5.54 -1.77 -1.26
N ASN A 191 -6.15 -2.95 -1.10
CA ASN A 191 -5.44 -4.17 -0.70
C ASN A 191 -5.53 -5.23 -1.80
N LEU A 192 -5.17 -6.48 -1.47
CA LEU A 192 -5.26 -7.59 -2.42
C LEU A 192 -6.71 -7.87 -2.88
N ASP A 193 -7.71 -7.43 -2.10
CA ASP A 193 -9.13 -7.71 -2.33
C ASP A 193 -9.83 -6.68 -3.22
N GLY A 194 -9.20 -5.53 -3.46
CA GLY A 194 -9.76 -4.42 -4.24
C GLY A 194 -9.67 -3.09 -3.52
N THR A 195 -10.49 -2.14 -3.97
CA THR A 195 -10.57 -0.80 -3.39
C THR A 195 -11.16 -0.86 -1.99
N ILE A 196 -10.52 -0.19 -1.04
CA ILE A 196 -11.07 -0.05 0.33
C ILE A 196 -11.83 1.28 0.52
N ILE A 197 -11.72 2.18 -0.46
CA ILE A 197 -12.37 3.49 -0.50
C ILE A 197 -13.19 3.59 -1.78
N GLU A 198 -14.49 3.75 -1.60
CA GLU A 198 -15.44 4.12 -2.65
C GLU A 198 -15.64 5.64 -2.61
N LYS A 199 -14.92 6.36 -3.49
CA LYS A 199 -14.95 7.83 -3.54
C LYS A 199 -16.38 8.36 -3.65
N GLY A 200 -16.78 9.22 -2.72
CA GLY A 200 -18.12 9.78 -2.61
C GLY A 200 -19.13 8.90 -1.87
N ASN A 201 -18.73 7.73 -1.35
CA ASN A 201 -19.64 6.79 -0.69
C ASN A 201 -18.98 6.06 0.48
N ALA A 202 -19.03 6.68 1.67
CA ALA A 202 -18.52 6.08 2.90
C ALA A 202 -19.21 4.76 3.28
N GLU A 203 -20.51 4.61 3.00
CA GLU A 203 -21.28 3.42 3.39
C GLU A 203 -20.88 2.14 2.62
N GLU A 204 -20.30 2.31 1.42
CA GLU A 204 -19.74 1.21 0.62
C GLU A 204 -18.22 1.08 0.77
N SER A 205 -17.58 2.01 1.48
CA SER A 205 -16.14 1.98 1.70
C SER A 205 -15.79 1.03 2.84
N THR A 206 -15.00 -0.01 2.53
CA THR A 206 -14.49 -0.97 3.52
C THR A 206 -13.76 -0.28 4.68
N LEU A 207 -12.98 0.77 4.39
CA LEU A 207 -12.26 1.54 5.41
C LEU A 207 -13.21 2.10 6.49
N HIS A 208 -14.32 2.73 6.07
CA HIS A 208 -15.31 3.27 7.00
C HIS A 208 -16.04 2.15 7.75
N ALA A 209 -16.36 1.04 7.08
CA ALA A 209 -17.04 -0.08 7.73
C ALA A 209 -16.24 -0.64 8.92
N VAL A 210 -14.95 -0.96 8.73
CA VAL A 210 -14.15 -1.63 9.77
C VAL A 210 -13.78 -0.73 10.97
N ILE A 211 -13.73 0.59 10.79
CA ILE A 211 -13.47 1.54 11.89
C ILE A 211 -14.74 1.91 12.68
N THR A 212 -15.92 1.47 12.22
CA THR A 212 -17.23 1.74 12.85
C THR A 212 -17.86 0.52 13.53
N LEU A 213 -17.16 -0.62 13.51
CA LEU A 213 -17.63 -1.85 14.16
C LEU A 213 -17.65 -1.69 15.69
N ASP A 214 -18.43 -2.53 16.36
CA ASP A 214 -18.50 -2.57 17.82
C ASP A 214 -17.13 -2.95 18.41
N ALA A 215 -16.80 -2.42 19.58
CA ALA A 215 -15.48 -2.58 20.21
C ALA A 215 -15.09 -4.04 20.51
N ASP A 216 -16.06 -4.95 20.58
CA ASP A 216 -15.86 -6.39 20.77
C ASP A 216 -15.88 -7.20 19.46
N ASP A 217 -16.10 -6.54 18.31
CA ASP A 217 -16.08 -7.20 17.01
C ASP A 217 -14.63 -7.58 16.63
N PRO A 218 -14.37 -8.85 16.23
CA PRO A 218 -13.02 -9.30 15.87
C PRO A 218 -12.45 -8.66 14.60
N GLU A 219 -13.28 -8.04 13.75
CA GLU A 219 -12.88 -7.34 12.53
C GLU A 219 -12.70 -5.83 12.72
N ILE A 220 -12.95 -5.29 13.93
CA ILE A 220 -12.73 -3.87 14.22
C ILE A 220 -11.28 -3.46 13.97
N MET A 221 -11.11 -2.28 13.40
CA MET A 221 -9.81 -1.65 13.23
C MET A 221 -9.74 -0.33 14.02
N PRO A 222 -8.67 -0.09 14.80
CA PRO A 222 -7.52 -0.98 15.01
C PRO A 222 -7.87 -2.19 15.92
N PRO A 223 -7.22 -3.35 15.73
CA PRO A 223 -7.50 -4.57 16.51
C PRO A 223 -6.86 -4.54 17.91
N LYS A 224 -6.09 -3.50 18.22
CA LYS A 224 -5.42 -3.26 19.48
C LYS A 224 -5.44 -1.77 19.77
N GLY A 225 -5.63 -1.42 21.05
CA GLY A 225 -5.81 -0.04 21.46
C GLY A 225 -7.29 0.32 21.57
N GLU A 226 -7.55 1.59 21.86
CA GLU A 226 -8.91 2.11 21.91
C GLU A 226 -9.47 2.27 20.48
N PRO A 227 -10.77 2.01 20.26
CA PRO A 227 -11.44 2.33 19.00
C PRO A 227 -11.31 3.81 18.64
N LEU A 228 -11.45 4.14 17.36
CA LEU A 228 -11.51 5.53 16.92
C LEU A 228 -12.71 6.24 17.57
N THR A 229 -12.51 7.50 17.93
CA THR A 229 -13.57 8.38 18.41
C THR A 229 -14.55 8.72 17.30
N GLU A 230 -15.77 9.13 17.67
CA GLU A 230 -16.77 9.57 16.68
C GLU A 230 -16.28 10.73 15.79
N GLU A 231 -15.44 11.62 16.34
CA GLU A 231 -14.84 12.73 15.60
C GLU A 231 -13.86 12.22 14.53
N GLU A 232 -12.97 11.28 14.89
CA GLU A 232 -12.03 10.66 13.96
C GLU A 232 -12.76 9.88 12.87
N ILE A 233 -13.79 9.09 13.22
CA ILE A 233 -14.62 8.36 12.26
C ILE A 233 -15.30 9.32 11.27
N ASN A 234 -15.88 10.42 11.78
CA ASN A 234 -16.51 11.43 10.93
C ASN A 234 -15.51 12.10 9.98
N MET A 235 -14.25 12.25 10.39
CA MET A 235 -13.18 12.77 9.53
C MET A 235 -12.94 11.85 8.33
N PHE A 236 -12.78 10.54 8.55
CA PHE A 236 -12.66 9.56 7.47
C PHE A 236 -13.91 9.53 6.58
N LYS A 237 -15.10 9.54 7.20
CA LYS A 237 -16.39 9.55 6.48
C LYS A 237 -16.49 10.73 5.53
N GLN A 238 -16.23 11.94 6.04
CA GLN A 238 -16.37 13.17 5.27
C GLN A 238 -15.29 13.26 4.17
N TRP A 239 -14.05 12.87 4.46
CA TRP A 239 -13.00 12.77 3.43
C TRP A 239 -13.40 11.85 2.28
N ILE A 240 -13.98 10.68 2.58
CA ILE A 240 -14.47 9.75 1.56
C ILE A 240 -15.61 10.39 0.75
N ILE A 241 -16.59 11.03 1.41
CA ILE A 241 -17.73 11.70 0.75
C ILE A 241 -17.25 12.83 -0.17
N GLU A 242 -16.20 13.55 0.23
CA GLU A 242 -15.56 14.59 -0.58
C GLU A 242 -14.71 14.04 -1.73
N GLY A 243 -14.64 12.71 -1.89
CA GLY A 243 -13.97 12.05 -3.01
C GLY A 243 -12.58 11.51 -2.68
N ALA A 244 -12.25 11.40 -1.39
CA ALA A 244 -10.95 10.94 -0.89
C ALA A 244 -9.79 11.65 -1.60
N LYS A 245 -9.80 12.98 -1.56
CA LYS A 245 -8.84 13.84 -2.25
C LYS A 245 -7.48 13.79 -1.55
N GLU A 246 -6.41 13.94 -2.33
CA GLU A 246 -5.08 14.08 -1.73
C GLU A 246 -4.93 15.49 -1.15
N ASN A 247 -5.29 16.49 -1.96
CA ASN A 247 -5.21 17.90 -1.63
C ASN A 247 -6.60 18.55 -1.54
N PRO A 248 -6.80 19.56 -0.68
CA PRO A 248 -8.06 20.32 -0.62
C PRO A 248 -8.49 20.93 -1.95
N SER A 249 -7.53 21.32 -2.80
CA SER A 249 -7.75 21.92 -4.11
C SER A 249 -8.21 20.95 -5.19
N ASP A 250 -8.15 19.64 -4.95
CA ASP A 250 -8.54 18.65 -5.95
C ASP A 250 -10.05 18.75 -6.21
N THR A 251 -10.45 18.69 -7.49
CA THR A 251 -11.88 18.76 -7.84
C THR A 251 -12.47 17.35 -7.88
N PHE A 252 -13.47 17.11 -7.04
CA PHE A 252 -14.31 15.92 -7.12
C PHE A 252 -15.73 16.34 -7.49
N VAL A 253 -16.24 15.81 -8.60
CA VAL A 253 -17.64 15.97 -9.00
C VAL A 253 -18.35 14.66 -8.67
N PRO A 254 -19.17 14.60 -7.61
CA PRO A 254 -19.93 13.40 -7.31
C PRO A 254 -20.89 13.13 -8.48
N GLU A 255 -20.81 11.93 -9.05
CA GLU A 255 -21.79 11.50 -10.05
C GLU A 255 -23.18 11.50 -9.41
N LYS A 256 -24.08 12.34 -9.93
CA LYS A 256 -25.50 12.31 -9.55
C LYS A 256 -26.04 10.90 -9.82
N LYS A 257 -26.40 10.19 -8.76
CA LYS A 257 -27.27 9.01 -8.87
C LYS A 257 -28.64 9.50 -9.29
N GLU A 258 -28.93 9.50 -10.59
CA GLU A 258 -30.30 9.56 -11.06
C GLU A 258 -30.97 8.20 -10.81
N ASP A 259 -32.11 8.27 -10.14
CA ASP A 259 -33.09 7.20 -10.07
C ASP A 259 -33.59 6.87 -11.49
N ILE A 260 -34.13 5.66 -11.70
CA ILE A 260 -34.94 5.18 -12.85
C ILE A 260 -34.29 4.13 -13.78
N SER A 261 -34.79 2.89 -13.65
CA SER A 261 -35.37 2.06 -14.72
C SER A 261 -35.19 2.55 -16.18
N ALA A 262 -34.13 2.10 -16.88
CA ALA A 262 -34.17 1.82 -18.33
C ALA A 262 -32.85 1.17 -18.80
N LYS A 263 -32.93 0.41 -19.89
CA LYS A 263 -31.90 -0.43 -20.51
C LYS A 263 -30.57 0.28 -20.85
N PRO A 264 -29.46 -0.48 -20.98
CA PRO A 264 -28.10 0.03 -20.84
C PRO A 264 -27.53 0.57 -22.15
N THR A 265 -26.87 1.72 -22.06
CA THR A 265 -25.83 2.14 -23.02
C THR A 265 -24.69 2.84 -22.27
N GLY A 266 -23.57 2.12 -22.15
CA GLY A 266 -22.21 2.65 -22.35
C GLY A 266 -21.71 3.77 -21.44
N ASN A 267 -21.42 3.43 -20.17
CA ASN A 267 -20.17 3.74 -19.46
C ASN A 267 -20.30 3.17 -18.03
N GLU A 268 -20.03 1.87 -17.90
CA GLU A 268 -20.08 1.19 -16.60
C GLU A 268 -18.81 1.47 -15.79
N LYS A 269 -18.99 1.83 -14.52
CA LYS A 269 -17.94 1.73 -13.49
C LYS A 269 -17.29 0.34 -13.58
N VAL A 270 -16.00 0.28 -13.90
CA VAL A 270 -15.26 -0.99 -13.96
C VAL A 270 -15.01 -1.45 -12.52
N LEU A 271 -16.00 -2.17 -11.96
CA LEU A 271 -15.86 -2.87 -10.69
C LEU A 271 -14.71 -3.88 -10.78
N SER A 272 -13.96 -4.07 -9.69
CA SER A 272 -12.90 -5.09 -9.66
C SER A 272 -13.48 -6.49 -9.92
N LEU A 273 -12.67 -7.41 -10.44
CA LEU A 273 -13.13 -8.79 -10.71
C LEU A 273 -13.70 -9.45 -9.45
N VAL A 274 -13.10 -9.19 -8.30
CA VAL A 274 -13.49 -9.73 -6.99
C VAL A 274 -14.86 -9.20 -6.57
N ASP A 275 -15.13 -7.90 -6.76
CA ASP A 275 -16.45 -7.29 -6.49
C ASP A 275 -17.55 -7.85 -7.40
N GLN A 276 -17.22 -8.06 -8.68
CA GLN A 276 -18.16 -8.66 -9.63
C GLN A 276 -18.55 -10.10 -9.24
N LEU A 277 -17.59 -10.88 -8.72
CA LEU A 277 -17.82 -12.24 -8.23
C LEU A 277 -18.65 -12.22 -6.93
N SER A 278 -18.33 -11.30 -6.02
CA SER A 278 -19.00 -11.13 -4.73
C SER A 278 -20.50 -10.89 -4.88
N LYS A 279 -20.91 -10.03 -5.83
CA LYS A 279 -22.32 -9.72 -6.12
C LYS A 279 -23.17 -10.93 -6.52
N ARG A 280 -22.55 -12.03 -6.95
CA ARG A 280 -23.24 -13.26 -7.40
C ARG A 280 -23.36 -14.31 -6.30
N LEU A 281 -22.80 -14.03 -5.12
CA LEU A 281 -22.67 -14.98 -4.03
C LEU A 281 -23.35 -14.46 -2.76
N LYS A 282 -23.65 -15.39 -1.86
CA LYS A 282 -24.02 -15.06 -0.48
C LYS A 282 -22.78 -15.22 0.39
N PRO A 283 -22.63 -14.40 1.45
CA PRO A 283 -21.54 -14.60 2.40
C PRO A 283 -21.69 -15.97 3.09
N PRO A 284 -20.58 -16.63 3.44
CA PRO A 284 -20.63 -17.85 4.23
C PRO A 284 -21.26 -17.60 5.60
N SER A 285 -22.00 -18.59 6.10
CA SER A 285 -22.52 -18.53 7.47
C SER A 285 -21.39 -18.68 8.50
N LYS A 286 -21.59 -18.16 9.71
CA LYS A 286 -20.65 -18.31 10.83
C LYS A 286 -20.21 -19.77 11.07
N PRO A 287 -21.10 -20.78 11.08
CA PRO A 287 -20.68 -22.17 11.19
C PRO A 287 -19.78 -22.67 10.04
N GLN A 288 -19.99 -22.16 8.81
CA GLN A 288 -19.10 -22.50 7.69
C GLN A 288 -17.72 -21.85 7.86
N MET A 289 -17.67 -20.61 8.35
CA MET A 289 -16.41 -19.93 8.67
C MET A 289 -15.67 -20.65 9.80
N ASP A 290 -16.36 -21.00 10.88
CA ASP A 290 -15.79 -21.75 12.02
C ASP A 290 -15.28 -23.14 11.60
N ALA A 291 -15.99 -23.82 10.69
CA ALA A 291 -15.54 -25.09 10.13
C ALA A 291 -14.30 -24.91 9.25
N ALA A 292 -14.25 -23.85 8.44
CA ALA A 292 -13.12 -23.53 7.58
C ALA A 292 -11.84 -23.21 8.39
N GLN A 293 -11.98 -22.51 9.51
CA GLN A 293 -10.89 -22.19 10.44
C GLN A 293 -10.19 -23.45 11.01
N LYS A 294 -10.88 -24.59 11.06
CA LYS A 294 -10.28 -25.88 11.47
C LYS A 294 -9.21 -26.40 10.50
N SER A 295 -9.09 -25.81 9.32
CA SER A 295 -7.93 -26.05 8.43
C SER A 295 -6.61 -25.62 9.07
N GLY A 296 -6.64 -24.69 10.03
CA GLY A 296 -5.44 -24.00 10.53
C GLY A 296 -5.11 -22.73 9.73
N ALA A 297 -5.89 -22.40 8.70
CA ALA A 297 -5.83 -21.09 8.07
C ALA A 297 -6.61 -20.06 8.88
N LEU A 298 -6.12 -18.82 8.93
CA LEU A 298 -6.94 -17.66 9.24
C LEU A 298 -7.88 -17.40 8.07
N VAL A 299 -9.18 -17.59 8.29
CA VAL A 299 -10.24 -17.42 7.29
C VAL A 299 -11.09 -16.19 7.62
N THR A 300 -11.03 -15.16 6.78
CA THR A 300 -11.72 -13.88 6.98
C THR A 300 -12.50 -13.47 5.74
N LEU A 301 -13.56 -12.68 5.91
CA LEU A 301 -14.17 -11.99 4.77
C LEU A 301 -13.19 -10.95 4.21
N LEU A 302 -13.34 -10.60 2.94
CA LEU A 302 -12.52 -9.52 2.36
C LEU A 302 -12.91 -8.13 2.91
N SER A 303 -14.19 -7.98 3.26
CA SER A 303 -14.72 -6.85 4.03
C SER A 303 -16.01 -7.25 4.72
N ALA A 304 -16.48 -6.44 5.68
CA ALA A 304 -17.69 -6.69 6.46
C ALA A 304 -18.95 -6.93 5.59
N ARG A 305 -18.99 -6.39 4.37
CA ARG A 305 -20.11 -6.56 3.43
C ARG A 305 -19.79 -7.46 2.23
N HIS A 306 -18.61 -8.07 2.19
CA HIS A 306 -18.16 -8.86 1.06
C HIS A 306 -18.57 -10.33 1.19
N SER A 307 -18.96 -10.96 0.08
CA SER A 307 -19.29 -12.40 0.07
C SER A 307 -18.09 -13.30 -0.18
N MET A 308 -16.95 -12.75 -0.60
CA MET A 308 -15.71 -13.50 -0.78
C MET A 308 -14.89 -13.55 0.51
N VAL A 309 -14.05 -14.58 0.57
CA VAL A 309 -13.22 -14.96 1.70
C VAL A 309 -11.77 -15.04 1.25
N ARG A 310 -10.89 -14.76 2.20
CA ARG A 310 -9.48 -15.06 2.16
C ARG A 310 -9.15 -16.15 3.17
N ALA A 311 -8.23 -17.04 2.80
CA ALA A 311 -7.66 -18.05 3.70
C ALA A 311 -6.12 -17.97 3.68
N GLU A 312 -5.52 -17.72 4.84
CA GLU A 312 -4.06 -17.57 5.00
C GLU A 312 -3.50 -18.52 6.05
N PHE A 313 -2.49 -19.32 5.70
CA PHE A 313 -1.80 -20.20 6.64
C PHE A 313 -0.57 -19.51 7.26
N SER A 314 -0.80 -18.52 8.13
CA SER A 314 0.28 -17.70 8.71
C SER A 314 0.96 -18.32 9.93
N SER A 315 0.26 -19.19 10.67
CA SER A 315 0.76 -19.79 11.92
C SER A 315 1.25 -21.22 11.68
N GLY A 316 2.55 -21.45 11.83
CA GLY A 316 3.17 -22.76 11.61
C GLY A 316 2.96 -23.34 10.19
N PRO A 317 3.16 -22.57 9.11
CA PRO A 317 2.86 -23.01 7.74
C PRO A 317 3.55 -24.33 7.39
N ASN A 318 4.78 -24.54 7.85
CA ASN A 318 5.55 -25.77 7.60
C ASN A 318 4.90 -27.06 8.15
N LEU A 319 3.92 -26.96 9.05
CA LEU A 319 3.15 -28.10 9.56
C LEU A 319 1.95 -28.44 8.66
N ILE A 320 1.55 -27.51 7.79
CA ILE A 320 0.38 -27.61 6.93
C ILE A 320 0.70 -28.50 5.73
N LYS A 321 -0.13 -29.54 5.53
CA LYS A 321 -0.05 -30.51 4.43
C LYS A 321 -1.34 -30.46 3.59
N ASN A 322 -1.40 -31.27 2.55
CA ASN A 322 -2.48 -31.24 1.54
C ASN A 322 -3.89 -31.45 2.13
N ASP A 323 -4.02 -32.19 3.23
CA ASP A 323 -5.27 -32.51 3.91
C ASP A 323 -5.94 -31.29 4.56
N ALA A 324 -5.16 -30.30 4.98
CA ALA A 324 -5.67 -29.08 5.63
C ALA A 324 -6.71 -28.32 4.77
N ILE A 325 -6.57 -28.37 3.44
CA ILE A 325 -7.47 -27.67 2.50
C ILE A 325 -8.88 -28.27 2.49
N GLY A 326 -9.04 -29.52 2.92
CA GLY A 326 -10.34 -30.19 2.95
C GLY A 326 -11.39 -29.45 3.79
N ALA A 327 -10.97 -28.80 4.89
CA ALA A 327 -11.88 -28.04 5.75
C ALA A 327 -12.44 -26.77 5.09
N LEU A 328 -11.77 -26.24 4.05
CA LEU A 328 -12.26 -25.08 3.26
C LEU A 328 -13.36 -25.47 2.26
N SER A 329 -13.65 -26.77 2.08
CA SER A 329 -14.60 -27.25 1.07
C SER A 329 -16.02 -26.69 1.22
N GLY A 330 -16.43 -26.37 2.45
CA GLY A 330 -17.74 -25.78 2.76
C GLY A 330 -17.91 -24.33 2.30
N ILE A 331 -16.81 -23.63 1.99
CA ILE A 331 -16.78 -22.23 1.53
C ILE A 331 -16.08 -22.08 0.17
N LYS A 332 -15.91 -23.18 -0.56
CA LYS A 332 -15.10 -23.23 -1.80
C LYS A 332 -15.50 -22.23 -2.89
N ASN A 333 -16.77 -21.79 -2.91
CA ASN A 333 -17.25 -20.81 -3.87
C ASN A 333 -16.95 -19.36 -3.44
N ASN A 334 -16.64 -19.16 -2.15
CA ASN A 334 -16.38 -17.86 -1.57
C ASN A 334 -14.87 -17.56 -1.47
N VAL A 335 -14.00 -18.58 -1.51
CA VAL A 335 -12.54 -18.35 -1.46
C VAL A 335 -12.06 -17.66 -2.74
N SER A 336 -11.59 -16.42 -2.60
CA SER A 336 -10.94 -15.60 -3.65
C SER A 336 -9.42 -15.62 -3.51
N HIS A 337 -8.93 -15.60 -2.27
CA HIS A 337 -7.53 -15.49 -1.93
C HIS A 337 -7.10 -16.70 -1.09
N LEU A 338 -6.07 -17.39 -1.55
CA LEU A 338 -5.52 -18.55 -0.85
C LEU A 338 -4.00 -18.43 -0.75
N ASP A 339 -3.50 -18.23 0.46
CA ASP A 339 -2.07 -18.22 0.76
C ASP A 339 -1.61 -19.55 1.37
N LEU A 340 -0.89 -20.34 0.57
CA LEU A 340 -0.25 -21.60 0.98
C LEU A 340 1.27 -21.45 1.07
N SER A 341 1.79 -20.23 1.13
CA SER A 341 3.22 -20.01 1.13
C SER A 341 3.89 -20.61 2.35
N ARG A 342 5.11 -21.13 2.14
CA ARG A 342 5.95 -21.78 3.16
C ARG A 342 5.32 -23.02 3.80
N THR A 343 4.23 -23.53 3.22
CA THR A 343 3.61 -24.76 3.70
C THR A 343 4.30 -26.01 3.16
N SER A 344 4.05 -27.15 3.80
CA SER A 344 4.56 -28.46 3.36
C SER A 344 3.67 -29.13 2.31
N VAL A 345 2.88 -28.35 1.57
CA VAL A 345 2.01 -28.85 0.50
C VAL A 345 2.81 -29.32 -0.72
N THR A 346 2.26 -30.30 -1.41
CA THR A 346 2.77 -30.87 -2.66
C THR A 346 1.69 -30.80 -3.74
N ASP A 347 1.98 -31.23 -4.98
CA ASP A 347 1.03 -31.19 -6.11
C ASP A 347 -0.39 -31.71 -5.78
N GLY A 348 -0.50 -32.64 -4.84
CA GLY A 348 -1.79 -33.19 -4.39
C GLY A 348 -2.77 -32.12 -3.91
N VAL A 349 -2.28 -31.03 -3.31
CA VAL A 349 -3.12 -29.92 -2.85
C VAL A 349 -3.89 -29.26 -4.00
N LEU A 350 -3.29 -29.18 -5.19
CA LEU A 350 -3.88 -28.46 -6.33
C LEU A 350 -5.08 -29.20 -6.93
N SER A 351 -5.28 -30.48 -6.58
CA SER A 351 -6.51 -31.23 -6.89
C SER A 351 -7.72 -30.74 -6.09
N GLU A 352 -7.49 -30.18 -4.90
CA GLU A 352 -8.51 -29.51 -4.10
C GLU A 352 -8.62 -28.03 -4.51
N VAL A 353 -7.50 -27.33 -4.70
CA VAL A 353 -7.49 -25.90 -5.07
C VAL A 353 -8.27 -25.62 -6.35
N LYS A 354 -8.19 -26.48 -7.36
CA LYS A 354 -8.96 -26.32 -8.61
C LYS A 354 -10.50 -26.33 -8.43
N LYS A 355 -11.00 -26.73 -7.25
CA LYS A 355 -12.43 -26.70 -6.90
C LYS A 355 -12.87 -25.30 -6.45
N PHE A 356 -11.95 -24.41 -6.12
CA PHE A 356 -12.20 -22.99 -5.79
C PHE A 356 -12.38 -22.18 -7.08
N LYS A 357 -13.58 -22.25 -7.67
CA LYS A 357 -13.85 -21.72 -9.01
C LYS A 357 -13.79 -20.19 -9.12
N ASN A 358 -13.86 -19.50 -7.99
CA ASN A 358 -13.80 -18.04 -7.90
C ASN A 358 -12.47 -17.55 -7.31
N LEU A 359 -11.45 -18.42 -7.26
CA LEU A 359 -10.12 -18.05 -6.79
C LEU A 359 -9.45 -17.11 -7.81
N THR A 360 -9.05 -15.95 -7.33
CA THR A 360 -8.36 -14.89 -8.09
C THR A 360 -6.89 -14.80 -7.72
N TRP A 361 -6.53 -15.19 -6.50
CA TRP A 361 -5.18 -15.02 -5.97
C TRP A 361 -4.68 -16.31 -5.30
N LEU A 362 -3.55 -16.83 -5.77
CA LEU A 362 -2.94 -18.04 -5.25
C LEU A 362 -1.44 -17.85 -4.99
N ASN A 363 -1.04 -18.01 -3.73
CA ASN A 363 0.37 -17.96 -3.33
C ASN A 363 0.88 -19.34 -2.91
N LEU A 364 1.87 -19.83 -3.66
CA LEU A 364 2.53 -21.12 -3.47
C LEU A 364 4.04 -20.93 -3.23
N LYS A 365 4.46 -19.73 -2.82
CA LYS A 365 5.86 -19.42 -2.55
C LYS A 365 6.46 -20.41 -1.56
N ASN A 366 7.65 -20.92 -1.85
CA ASN A 366 8.44 -21.78 -0.96
C ASN A 366 7.68 -23.07 -0.58
N THR A 367 7.10 -23.73 -1.57
CA THR A 367 6.37 -25.01 -1.45
C THR A 367 7.02 -26.07 -2.34
N SER A 368 6.59 -27.34 -2.22
CA SER A 368 7.09 -28.44 -3.05
C SER A 368 6.28 -28.69 -4.32
N ILE A 369 5.66 -27.64 -4.87
CA ILE A 369 4.90 -27.71 -6.12
C ILE A 369 5.83 -27.90 -7.32
N THR A 370 5.45 -28.78 -8.23
CA THR A 370 6.15 -29.09 -9.49
C THR A 370 5.27 -28.78 -10.70
N ASP A 371 5.82 -28.95 -11.90
CA ASP A 371 5.10 -28.81 -13.18
C ASP A 371 3.78 -29.59 -13.22
N ARG A 372 3.77 -30.83 -12.69
CA ARG A 372 2.59 -31.69 -12.62
C ARG A 372 1.45 -31.08 -11.78
N GLY A 373 1.81 -30.32 -10.74
CA GLY A 373 0.84 -29.59 -9.94
C GLY A 373 0.18 -28.48 -10.75
N ILE A 374 0.98 -27.70 -11.48
CA ILE A 374 0.51 -26.53 -12.25
C ILE A 374 -0.48 -26.92 -13.36
N GLU A 375 -0.35 -28.11 -13.95
CA GLU A 375 -1.34 -28.64 -14.91
C GLU A 375 -2.78 -28.62 -14.36
N LYS A 376 -2.97 -28.70 -13.04
CA LYS A 376 -4.30 -28.66 -12.42
C LYS A 376 -4.91 -27.25 -12.41
N LEU A 377 -4.09 -26.22 -12.57
CA LEU A 377 -4.51 -24.82 -12.55
C LEU A 377 -4.95 -24.29 -13.92
N ALA A 378 -4.61 -24.98 -15.02
CA ALA A 378 -4.84 -24.56 -16.41
C ALA A 378 -6.30 -24.18 -16.76
N SER A 379 -7.27 -24.46 -15.89
CA SER A 379 -8.70 -24.21 -16.07
C SER A 379 -9.31 -23.28 -15.02
N MET A 380 -8.49 -22.45 -14.36
CA MET A 380 -8.95 -21.48 -13.36
C MET A 380 -9.29 -20.14 -14.03
N PRO A 381 -10.58 -19.81 -14.22
CA PRO A 381 -11.00 -18.76 -15.15
C PRO A 381 -10.79 -17.33 -14.65
N TYR A 382 -10.52 -17.16 -13.35
CA TYR A 382 -10.44 -15.85 -12.69
C TYR A 382 -9.10 -15.62 -12.01
N LEU A 383 -8.12 -16.52 -12.17
CA LEU A 383 -6.83 -16.39 -11.51
C LEU A 383 -6.03 -15.22 -12.12
N THR A 384 -5.84 -14.16 -11.35
CA THR A 384 -5.10 -12.94 -11.73
C THR A 384 -3.72 -12.88 -11.08
N TYR A 385 -3.52 -13.55 -9.95
CA TYR A 385 -2.23 -13.59 -9.26
C TYR A 385 -1.79 -15.03 -8.99
N LEU A 386 -0.55 -15.34 -9.37
CA LEU A 386 0.08 -16.63 -9.09
C LEU A 386 1.53 -16.43 -8.65
N ASN A 387 1.85 -16.89 -7.43
CA ASN A 387 3.22 -16.83 -6.90
C ASN A 387 3.82 -18.24 -6.75
N LEU A 388 4.88 -18.49 -7.50
CA LEU A 388 5.62 -19.76 -7.58
C LEU A 388 7.10 -19.60 -7.18
N VAL A 389 7.43 -18.53 -6.44
CA VAL A 389 8.81 -18.25 -5.99
C VAL A 389 9.33 -19.41 -5.15
N SER A 390 10.57 -19.84 -5.37
CA SER A 390 11.18 -20.98 -4.66
C SER A 390 10.32 -22.27 -4.73
N SER A 391 9.68 -22.51 -5.86
CA SER A 391 9.00 -23.79 -6.16
C SER A 391 9.81 -24.59 -7.19
N LYS A 392 9.41 -25.84 -7.46
CA LYS A 392 10.13 -26.77 -8.36
C LYS A 392 9.51 -26.81 -9.76
N VAL A 393 9.05 -25.65 -10.24
CA VAL A 393 8.48 -25.50 -11.59
C VAL A 393 9.58 -25.20 -12.59
N SER A 394 9.46 -25.74 -13.78
CA SER A 394 10.39 -25.60 -14.90
C SER A 394 9.67 -25.14 -16.16
N ASP A 395 10.38 -25.09 -17.29
CA ASP A 395 9.80 -24.76 -18.59
C ASP A 395 8.61 -25.67 -18.99
N GLN A 396 8.46 -26.84 -18.37
CA GLN A 396 7.30 -27.72 -18.60
C GLN A 396 5.99 -27.10 -18.11
N SER A 397 6.02 -26.30 -17.04
CA SER A 397 4.83 -25.60 -16.51
C SER A 397 4.27 -24.54 -17.47
N ILE A 398 5.08 -24.01 -18.39
CA ILE A 398 4.72 -22.90 -19.28
C ILE A 398 3.45 -23.19 -20.07
N LYS A 399 3.31 -24.41 -20.60
CA LYS A 399 2.13 -24.81 -21.37
C LYS A 399 0.83 -24.71 -20.56
N SER A 400 0.92 -24.88 -19.24
CA SER A 400 -0.22 -24.75 -18.34
C SER A 400 -0.43 -23.31 -17.87
N ILE A 401 0.65 -22.55 -17.70
CA ILE A 401 0.57 -21.15 -17.29
C ILE A 401 0.04 -20.26 -18.43
N GLU A 402 0.41 -20.54 -19.69
CA GLU A 402 -0.04 -19.75 -20.85
C GLU A 402 -1.57 -19.82 -21.09
N THR A 403 -2.28 -20.78 -20.47
CA THR A 403 -3.75 -20.84 -20.53
C THR A 403 -4.43 -19.95 -19.50
N LEU A 404 -3.69 -19.40 -18.53
CA LEU A 404 -4.19 -18.49 -17.51
C LEU A 404 -4.25 -17.06 -18.07
N THR A 405 -5.08 -16.84 -19.07
CA THR A 405 -5.12 -15.57 -19.83
C THR A 405 -5.63 -14.36 -19.04
N LYS A 406 -6.05 -14.56 -17.78
CA LYS A 406 -6.44 -13.50 -16.85
C LYS A 406 -5.34 -13.13 -15.87
N LEU A 407 -4.18 -13.78 -15.95
CA LEU A 407 -3.07 -13.52 -15.06
C LEU A 407 -2.56 -12.10 -15.26
N GLU A 408 -2.48 -11.34 -14.18
CA GLU A 408 -1.94 -9.98 -14.11
C GLU A 408 -0.56 -10.01 -13.49
N GLU A 409 -0.32 -10.87 -12.50
CA GLU A 409 0.98 -11.03 -11.85
C GLU A 409 1.41 -12.50 -11.74
N LEU A 410 2.64 -12.77 -12.17
CA LEU A 410 3.30 -14.07 -12.08
C LEU A 410 4.69 -13.93 -11.46
N TYR A 411 4.94 -14.62 -10.35
CA TYR A 411 6.25 -14.63 -9.70
C TYR A 411 6.92 -15.99 -9.81
N LEU A 412 8.13 -16.02 -10.36
CA LEU A 412 8.91 -17.21 -10.69
C LEU A 412 10.35 -17.18 -10.12
N TRP A 413 10.68 -16.18 -9.28
CA TRP A 413 12.03 -16.05 -8.72
C TRP A 413 12.48 -17.32 -8.01
N ASN A 414 13.73 -17.73 -8.25
CA ASN A 414 14.30 -18.97 -7.70
C ASN A 414 13.47 -20.24 -8.07
N SER A 415 12.94 -20.30 -9.29
CA SER A 415 12.40 -21.52 -9.91
C SER A 415 13.36 -22.08 -10.97
N ASP A 416 13.03 -23.23 -11.55
CA ASP A 416 13.81 -23.88 -12.63
C ASP A 416 13.36 -23.44 -14.03
N VAL A 417 12.58 -22.36 -14.15
CA VAL A 417 12.16 -21.78 -15.44
C VAL A 417 13.34 -21.03 -16.06
N SER A 418 13.65 -21.33 -17.32
CA SER A 418 14.76 -20.71 -18.03
C SER A 418 14.40 -19.32 -18.58
N GLU A 419 15.41 -18.51 -18.92
CA GLU A 419 15.20 -17.23 -19.62
C GLU A 419 14.41 -17.39 -20.93
N GLN A 420 14.61 -18.50 -21.65
CA GLN A 420 13.84 -18.81 -22.86
C GLN A 420 12.38 -19.09 -22.51
N GLY A 421 12.15 -19.79 -21.40
CA GLY A 421 10.83 -20.03 -20.85
C GLY A 421 10.10 -18.74 -20.48
N ILE A 422 10.78 -17.81 -19.81
CA ILE A 422 10.24 -16.49 -19.48
C ILE A 422 9.92 -15.68 -20.74
N ALA A 423 10.81 -15.68 -21.73
CA ALA A 423 10.56 -15.00 -23.00
C ALA A 423 9.30 -15.55 -23.69
N ARG A 424 9.07 -16.87 -23.63
CA ARG A 424 7.85 -17.50 -24.13
C ARG A 424 6.62 -17.05 -23.34
N LEU A 425 6.69 -17.02 -22.00
CA LEU A 425 5.59 -16.56 -21.16
C LEU A 425 5.21 -15.11 -21.46
N ARG A 426 6.19 -14.20 -21.57
CA ARG A 426 5.95 -12.80 -21.95
C ARG A 426 5.28 -12.65 -23.32
N LYS A 427 5.63 -13.53 -24.26
CA LYS A 427 4.97 -13.54 -25.58
C LYS A 427 3.53 -14.06 -25.51
N ALA A 428 3.28 -15.08 -24.69
CA ALA A 428 1.96 -15.69 -24.56
C ALA A 428 1.00 -14.85 -23.70
N LEU A 429 1.54 -14.12 -22.73
CA LEU A 429 0.83 -13.33 -21.74
C LEU A 429 1.40 -11.89 -21.70
N PRO A 430 1.13 -11.07 -22.73
CA PRO A 430 1.79 -9.76 -22.90
C PRO A 430 1.44 -8.73 -21.83
N GLU A 431 0.25 -8.84 -21.22
CA GLU A 431 -0.22 -7.92 -20.18
C GLU A 431 0.14 -8.39 -18.75
N THR A 432 0.70 -9.60 -18.61
CA THR A 432 1.06 -10.14 -17.29
C THR A 432 2.43 -9.60 -16.86
N LYS A 433 2.48 -9.03 -15.66
CA LYS A 433 3.73 -8.69 -14.98
C LYS A 433 4.42 -9.96 -14.50
N ILE A 434 5.46 -10.37 -15.22
CA ILE A 434 6.27 -11.55 -14.88
C ILE A 434 7.55 -11.11 -14.17
N LEU A 435 7.71 -11.55 -12.92
CA LEU A 435 8.90 -11.35 -12.08
C LEU A 435 9.62 -12.70 -11.94
N HIS A 436 10.89 -12.78 -12.34
CA HIS A 436 11.64 -14.03 -12.43
C HIS A 436 13.09 -13.90 -11.95
#